data_AF-A0AB73MTC3-F1
#
_entry.id   AF-A0AB73MTC3-F1
#
_cell.length_a   1.000
_cell.length_b   1.000
_cell.length_c   1.000
_cell.angle_alpha   90.00
_cell.angle_beta   90.00
_cell.angle_gamma   90.00
#
_symmetry.space_group_name_H-M   'P 1'
#
loop_
_entity.id
_entity.type
_entity.pdbx_description
1 polymer ?
#
loop_
_entity_poly.entity_id
_entity_poly.type
_entity_poly.pdbx_seq_one_letter_code
_entity_poly.pdbx_strand_id
1 'polypeptide(L)'
;MARVTAMSLRAIPIATLAFLMVACGTSSAKEPPVPESALSWWDLVNKVGSKIPLTAEKVHEATGIVLSAEDSITWTSGPSKLADDVNIIRGELRIGSDGWSKYSYYAIDLGGRCISLDEVKTHFPDVDVTAGPTGHSRDEKTIYTSVQSWGITHLGFREKNPNCMTDITIRSEPIR
;
A
#
# COMPACT_ATOMS: atom_id res chain seq x y z
N MET A 1 40.65 35.15 -71.78
CA MET A 1 40.18 35.05 -73.19
C MET A 1 38.68 34.77 -73.18
N ALA A 2 37.94 35.31 -74.17
CA ALA A 2 36.65 34.83 -74.76
C ALA A 2 35.60 34.06 -73.92
N ARG A 3 34.28 34.19 -74.11
CA ARG A 3 33.37 35.17 -74.76
C ARG A 3 31.94 34.77 -74.33
N VAL A 4 31.02 35.74 -74.16
CA VAL A 4 29.67 35.81 -74.80
C VAL A 4 29.00 34.45 -75.10
N THR A 5 27.84 34.06 -74.58
CA THR A 5 26.49 34.67 -74.61
C THR A 5 25.62 33.96 -73.51
N ALA A 6 24.36 34.26 -73.18
CA ALA A 6 23.31 35.10 -73.79
C ALA A 6 22.38 35.74 -72.71
N MET A 7 21.16 36.15 -73.11
CA MET A 7 20.13 36.81 -72.29
C MET A 7 18.74 36.34 -72.76
N SER A 8 17.80 36.07 -71.84
CA SER A 8 16.37 36.01 -72.15
C SER A 8 15.53 36.29 -70.89
N LEU A 9 14.69 37.32 -70.94
CA LEU A 9 13.71 37.67 -69.90
C LEU A 9 12.34 37.11 -70.26
N ARG A 10 11.59 36.65 -69.24
CA ARG A 10 10.11 36.70 -69.03
C ARG A 10 9.73 35.59 -68.03
N ALA A 11 8.82 35.76 -67.08
CA ALA A 11 8.18 36.97 -66.54
C ALA A 11 7.75 36.66 -65.09
N ILE A 12 7.65 37.69 -64.23
CA ILE A 12 7.12 37.56 -62.87
C ILE A 12 5.59 37.75 -62.92
N PRO A 13 4.81 36.88 -62.27
CA PRO A 13 3.89 37.45 -61.26
C PRO A 13 3.80 36.65 -59.95
N ILE A 14 3.90 37.41 -58.86
CA ILE A 14 2.98 37.41 -57.71
C ILE A 14 2.89 36.12 -56.88
N ALA A 15 3.71 36.11 -55.83
CA ALA A 15 3.40 35.76 -54.45
C ALA A 15 2.09 35.00 -54.16
N THR A 16 2.23 33.84 -53.53
CA THR A 16 1.23 33.35 -52.56
C THR A 16 1.93 33.07 -51.23
N LEU A 17 1.28 33.49 -50.16
CA LEU A 17 1.84 33.61 -48.81
C LEU A 17 1.71 32.29 -48.04
N ALA A 18 2.66 32.04 -47.13
CA ALA A 18 2.54 31.22 -45.91
C ALA A 18 1.84 29.84 -45.98
N PHE A 19 2.59 28.79 -45.65
CA PHE A 19 2.49 28.23 -44.29
C PHE A 19 3.74 27.40 -43.95
N LEU A 20 4.54 27.87 -42.98
CA LEU A 20 5.48 27.00 -42.28
C LEU A 20 4.66 26.11 -41.35
N MET A 21 4.38 24.87 -41.77
CA MET A 21 3.89 23.86 -40.84
C MET A 21 5.02 23.44 -39.90
N VAL A 22 5.17 24.22 -38.83
CA VAL A 22 5.77 23.73 -37.59
C VAL A 22 4.85 22.63 -37.08
N ALA A 23 5.15 21.40 -37.49
CA ALA A 23 4.54 20.21 -36.91
C ALA A 23 4.99 20.10 -35.46
N CYS A 24 4.25 20.76 -34.57
CA CYS A 24 4.34 20.56 -33.13
C CYS A 24 3.83 19.15 -32.85
N GLY A 25 4.72 18.17 -33.01
CA GLY A 25 4.44 16.78 -32.69
C GLY A 25 4.23 16.68 -31.19
N THR A 26 2.98 16.68 -30.77
CA THR A 26 2.58 16.34 -29.40
C THR A 26 2.99 14.90 -29.16
N SER A 27 4.19 14.72 -28.59
CA SER A 27 4.60 13.44 -28.03
C SER A 27 3.62 13.10 -26.93
N SER A 28 2.63 12.27 -27.25
CA SER A 28 1.75 11.67 -26.26
C SER A 28 2.64 10.79 -25.41
N ALA A 29 3.10 11.31 -24.28
CA ALA A 29 3.85 10.55 -23.30
C ALA A 29 2.98 9.37 -22.89
N LYS A 30 3.31 8.19 -23.41
CA LYS A 30 2.77 6.94 -22.92
C LYS A 30 3.24 6.85 -21.48
N GLU A 31 2.32 7.03 -20.54
CA GLU A 31 2.64 6.83 -19.13
C GLU A 31 3.32 5.46 -18.98
N PRO A 32 4.42 5.38 -18.22
CA PRO A 32 5.06 4.10 -17.98
C PRO A 32 3.99 3.15 -17.41
N PRO A 33 3.95 1.88 -17.84
CA PRO A 33 3.00 0.93 -17.28
C PRO A 33 3.17 0.95 -15.76
N VAL A 34 2.07 1.18 -15.04
CA VAL A 34 2.05 1.16 -13.57
C VAL A 34 2.74 -0.12 -13.13
N PRO A 35 3.81 -0.05 -12.33
CA PRO A 35 4.59 -1.23 -12.00
C PRO A 35 3.70 -2.27 -11.32
N GLU A 36 3.99 -3.52 -11.63
CA GLU A 36 3.33 -4.73 -11.15
C GLU A 36 2.94 -4.61 -9.67
N SER A 37 1.65 -4.80 -9.39
CA SER A 37 0.90 -4.29 -8.23
C SER A 37 1.70 -4.13 -6.93
N ALA A 38 1.88 -2.87 -6.50
CA ALA A 38 2.32 -2.57 -5.14
C ALA A 38 1.36 -3.22 -4.12
N LEU A 39 1.92 -3.78 -3.03
CA LEU A 39 1.12 -4.48 -2.02
C LEU A 39 0.18 -3.50 -1.29
N SER A 40 -1.13 -3.65 -1.46
CA SER A 40 -2.12 -2.89 -0.68
C SER A 40 -2.19 -3.37 0.78
N TRP A 41 -2.75 -2.56 1.67
CA TRP A 41 -2.98 -2.98 3.06
C TRP A 41 -3.93 -4.19 3.15
N TRP A 42 -4.90 -4.28 2.24
CA TRP A 42 -5.86 -5.38 2.17
C TRP A 42 -5.22 -6.67 1.63
N ASP A 43 -4.37 -6.55 0.61
CA ASP A 43 -3.58 -7.69 0.11
C ASP A 43 -2.61 -8.21 1.17
N LEU A 44 -2.01 -7.31 1.96
CA LEU A 44 -1.16 -7.70 3.09
C LEU A 44 -1.95 -8.57 4.08
N VAL A 45 -3.14 -8.12 4.49
CA VAL A 45 -3.99 -8.88 5.43
C VAL A 45 -4.31 -10.27 4.88
N ASN A 46 -4.77 -10.37 3.63
CA ASN A 46 -5.13 -11.65 3.03
C ASN A 46 -3.93 -12.58 2.85
N LYS A 47 -2.81 -12.07 2.31
CA LYS A 47 -1.62 -12.87 2.05
C LYS A 47 -0.99 -13.36 3.36
N VAL A 48 -0.90 -12.52 4.39
CA VAL A 48 -0.42 -12.94 5.72
C VAL A 48 -1.38 -13.94 6.36
N GLY A 49 -2.68 -13.65 6.39
CA GLY A 49 -3.70 -14.55 6.94
C GLY A 49 -3.69 -15.93 6.30
N SER A 50 -3.54 -16.00 4.97
CA SER A 50 -3.44 -17.27 4.21
C SER A 50 -2.27 -18.17 4.59
N LYS A 51 -1.27 -17.65 5.31
CA LYS A 51 -0.06 -18.39 5.73
C LYS A 51 -0.11 -18.92 7.16
N ILE A 52 -1.16 -18.63 7.93
CA ILE A 52 -1.30 -19.07 9.34
C ILE A 52 -1.08 -20.59 9.50
N PRO A 53 -0.37 -21.06 10.55
CA PRO A 53 0.33 -20.29 11.59
C PRO A 53 1.56 -19.56 11.06
N LEU A 54 1.79 -18.34 11.54
CA LEU A 54 2.79 -17.42 10.99
C LEU A 54 4.22 -17.77 11.44
N THR A 55 5.17 -17.55 10.54
CA THR A 55 6.62 -17.51 10.79
C THR A 55 7.20 -16.31 10.06
N ALA A 56 8.41 -15.88 10.41
CA ALA A 56 9.07 -14.75 9.74
C ALA A 56 9.23 -14.99 8.23
N GLU A 57 9.62 -16.21 7.86
CA GLU A 57 9.70 -16.69 6.47
C GLU A 57 8.35 -16.60 5.75
N LYS A 58 7.26 -17.09 6.36
CA LYS A 58 5.91 -17.03 5.79
C LYS A 58 5.39 -15.60 5.57
N VAL A 59 5.68 -14.67 6.49
CA VAL A 59 5.33 -13.25 6.30
C VAL A 59 6.15 -12.66 5.16
N HIS A 60 7.45 -13.00 5.05
CA HIS A 60 8.29 -12.58 3.94
C HIS A 60 7.78 -13.12 2.59
N GLU A 61 7.45 -14.42 2.48
CA GLU A 61 6.83 -15.00 1.28
C GLU A 61 5.51 -14.30 0.89
N ALA A 62 4.71 -13.89 1.87
CA ALA A 62 3.41 -13.26 1.65
C ALA A 62 3.51 -11.80 1.19
N THR A 63 4.55 -11.06 1.60
CA THR A 63 4.56 -9.59 1.57
C THR A 63 5.84 -8.98 1.01
N GLY A 64 6.94 -9.73 0.91
CA GLY A 64 8.29 -9.21 0.69
C GLY A 64 8.93 -8.54 1.92
N ILE A 65 8.17 -8.29 3.00
CA ILE A 65 8.67 -7.64 4.22
C ILE A 65 9.67 -8.56 4.90
N VAL A 66 10.87 -8.05 5.21
CA VAL A 66 11.89 -8.78 5.94
C VAL A 66 11.72 -8.53 7.44
N LEU A 67 11.67 -9.61 8.22
CA LEU A 67 11.55 -9.61 9.67
C LEU A 67 12.87 -10.07 10.30
N SER A 68 13.43 -9.26 11.20
CA SER A 68 14.64 -9.57 11.95
C SER A 68 14.29 -10.14 13.32
N ALA A 69 14.98 -11.19 13.77
CA ALA A 69 14.78 -11.72 15.12
C ALA A 69 15.26 -10.70 16.17
N GLU A 70 14.42 -10.46 17.17
CA GLU A 70 14.73 -9.66 18.35
C GLU A 70 15.01 -10.56 19.56
N ASP A 71 14.22 -11.63 19.71
CA ASP A 71 14.45 -12.72 20.66
C ASP A 71 14.08 -14.08 20.02
N SER A 72 13.99 -15.16 20.82
CA SER A 72 13.65 -16.50 20.35
C SER A 72 12.22 -16.69 19.81
N ILE A 73 11.31 -15.76 20.10
CA ILE A 73 9.87 -15.79 19.78
C ILE A 73 9.35 -14.47 19.19
N THR A 74 10.16 -13.41 19.16
CA THR A 74 9.82 -12.09 18.63
C THR A 74 10.68 -11.73 17.43
N TRP A 75 10.04 -11.26 16.36
CA TRP A 75 10.69 -10.67 15.19
C TRP A 75 10.08 -9.31 14.88
N THR A 76 10.88 -8.35 14.44
CA THR A 76 10.41 -7.01 14.08
C THR A 76 10.83 -6.58 12.68
N SER A 77 10.02 -5.72 12.06
CA SER A 77 10.30 -5.07 10.78
C SER A 77 10.26 -3.56 10.97
N GLY A 78 11.21 -2.85 10.33
CA GLY A 78 11.20 -1.39 10.25
C GLY A 78 10.13 -0.86 9.30
N PRO A 79 10.18 0.44 8.96
CA PRO A 79 9.21 1.07 8.07
C PRO A 79 9.17 0.40 6.68
N SER A 80 7.99 0.32 6.08
CA SER A 80 7.79 -0.23 4.73
C SER A 80 6.62 0.48 4.04
N LYS A 81 6.73 0.71 2.72
CA LYS A 81 5.65 1.31 1.93
C LYS A 81 4.67 0.23 1.47
N LEU A 82 3.39 0.56 1.53
CA LEU A 82 2.30 -0.16 0.85
C LEU A 82 1.79 0.71 -0.31
N ALA A 83 0.80 0.21 -1.04
CA ALA A 83 0.07 1.00 -2.04
C ALA A 83 -0.73 2.15 -1.38
N ASP A 84 -1.24 3.06 -2.22
CA ASP A 84 -2.16 4.14 -1.84
C ASP A 84 -1.66 5.04 -0.69
N ASP A 85 -0.34 5.30 -0.68
CA ASP A 85 0.39 6.08 0.34
C ASP A 85 0.22 5.59 1.79
N VAL A 86 -0.23 4.36 2.00
CA VAL A 86 -0.21 3.69 3.32
C VAL A 86 1.21 3.23 3.62
N ASN A 87 1.65 3.40 4.86
CA ASN A 87 2.97 2.97 5.33
C ASN A 87 2.83 2.11 6.58
N ILE A 88 3.62 1.04 6.64
CA ILE A 88 3.98 0.39 7.90
C ILE A 88 5.04 1.26 8.56
N ILE A 89 4.81 1.65 9.81
CA ILE A 89 5.80 2.31 10.67
C ILE A 89 6.71 1.25 11.29
N ARG A 90 6.11 0.16 11.77
CA ARG A 90 6.78 -0.99 12.39
C ARG A 90 5.87 -2.21 12.31
N GLY A 91 6.46 -3.39 12.16
CA GLY A 91 5.79 -4.67 12.40
C GLY A 91 6.43 -5.45 13.54
N GLU A 92 5.64 -6.21 14.27
CA GLU A 92 6.06 -7.16 15.31
C GLU A 92 5.34 -8.50 15.07
N LEU A 93 6.10 -9.53 14.69
CA LEU A 93 5.65 -10.91 14.67
C LEU A 93 6.06 -11.55 15.99
N ARG A 94 5.09 -12.07 16.75
CA ARG A 94 5.36 -12.93 17.88
C ARG A 94 4.81 -14.32 17.59
N ILE A 95 5.67 -15.33 17.68
CA ILE A 95 5.28 -16.73 17.54
C ILE A 95 5.00 -17.30 18.93
N GLY A 96 3.92 -18.06 19.05
CA GLY A 96 3.56 -18.69 20.32
C GLY A 96 4.58 -19.76 20.73
N SER A 97 5.12 -19.64 21.93
CA SER A 97 5.76 -20.73 22.65
C SER A 97 4.79 -21.36 23.66
N ASP A 98 5.13 -22.52 24.21
CA ASP A 98 4.36 -23.21 25.24
C ASP A 98 4.03 -22.26 26.42
N GLY A 99 2.76 -21.84 26.54
CA GLY A 99 2.33 -20.87 27.55
C GLY A 99 1.28 -19.87 27.06
N TRP A 100 1.41 -18.62 27.52
CA TRP A 100 0.36 -17.57 27.52
C TRP A 100 -0.19 -17.14 26.15
N SER A 101 0.50 -17.44 25.06
CA SER A 101 -0.07 -17.39 23.71
C SER A 101 0.40 -18.60 22.93
N LYS A 102 -0.44 -19.63 22.85
CA LYS A 102 -0.17 -20.81 21.99
C LYS A 102 -0.35 -20.53 20.48
N TYR A 103 -0.52 -19.26 20.13
CA TYR A 103 -0.80 -18.79 18.78
C TYR A 103 0.20 -17.70 18.39
N SER A 104 0.51 -17.64 17.10
CA SER A 104 1.25 -16.55 16.47
C SER A 104 0.35 -15.33 16.19
N TYR A 105 0.92 -14.13 16.27
CA TYR A 105 0.30 -12.89 15.75
C TYR A 105 1.33 -12.01 15.02
N TYR A 106 0.87 -11.25 14.02
CA TYR A 106 1.62 -10.15 13.42
C TYR A 106 0.88 -8.84 13.68
N ALA A 107 1.47 -7.96 14.49
CA ALA A 107 0.98 -6.62 14.80
C ALA A 107 1.72 -5.58 13.96
N ILE A 108 0.99 -4.58 13.47
CA ILE A 108 1.48 -3.61 12.48
C ILE A 108 1.02 -2.22 12.89
N ASP A 109 1.97 -1.32 13.18
CA ASP A 109 1.69 0.11 13.36
C ASP A 109 1.65 0.79 11.98
N LEU A 110 0.60 1.57 11.71
CA LEU A 110 0.35 2.19 10.40
C LEU A 110 0.49 3.73 10.42
N GLY A 111 0.79 4.29 9.25
CA GLY A 111 0.82 5.72 8.98
C GLY A 111 0.69 6.05 7.48
N GLY A 112 0.90 7.30 7.11
CA GLY A 112 0.67 7.77 5.73
C GLY A 112 -0.79 8.14 5.49
N ARG A 113 -1.36 7.69 4.36
CA ARG A 113 -2.80 7.86 4.08
C ARG A 113 -3.62 7.19 5.18
N CYS A 114 -4.63 7.92 5.65
CA CYS A 114 -5.60 7.40 6.59
C CYS A 114 -6.49 6.34 5.93
N ILE A 115 -6.58 5.14 6.52
CA ILE A 115 -7.59 4.13 6.21
C ILE A 115 -8.79 4.38 7.13
N SER A 116 -9.97 4.58 6.53
CA SER A 116 -11.20 4.91 7.27
C SER A 116 -11.93 3.66 7.76
N LEU A 117 -12.85 3.84 8.72
CA LEU A 117 -13.72 2.74 9.16
C LEU A 117 -14.64 2.23 8.04
N ASP A 118 -15.07 3.10 7.12
CA ASP A 118 -15.93 2.71 5.99
C ASP A 118 -15.14 1.90 4.93
N GLU A 119 -13.86 2.24 4.73
CA GLU A 119 -12.93 1.43 3.93
C GLU A 119 -12.71 0.06 4.59
N VAL A 120 -12.48 0.01 5.91
CA VAL A 120 -12.40 -1.25 6.67
C VAL A 120 -13.67 -2.09 6.50
N LYS A 121 -14.86 -1.50 6.64
CA LYS A 121 -16.16 -2.20 6.47
C LYS A 121 -16.41 -2.68 5.05
N THR A 122 -15.78 -2.07 4.05
CA THR A 122 -15.85 -2.53 2.65
C THR A 122 -15.12 -3.86 2.47
N HIS A 123 -14.04 -4.09 3.23
CA HIS A 123 -13.26 -5.34 3.21
C HIS A 123 -13.68 -6.36 4.28
N PHE A 124 -14.22 -5.89 5.39
CA PHE A 124 -14.76 -6.68 6.50
C PHE A 124 -16.21 -6.27 6.80
N PRO A 125 -17.21 -6.80 6.07
CA PRO A 125 -18.61 -6.43 6.29
C PRO A 125 -19.10 -6.82 7.69
N ASP A 126 -18.63 -7.96 8.20
CA ASP A 126 -18.95 -8.52 9.52
C ASP A 126 -17.87 -8.15 10.55
N VAL A 127 -17.62 -6.84 10.73
CA VAL A 127 -16.63 -6.33 11.70
C VAL A 127 -17.32 -5.72 12.92
N ASP A 128 -17.05 -6.29 14.10
CA ASP A 128 -17.68 -5.94 15.37
C ASP A 128 -16.74 -5.19 16.32
N VAL A 129 -17.29 -4.34 17.19
CA VAL A 129 -16.52 -3.70 18.27
C VAL A 129 -16.38 -4.69 19.43
N THR A 130 -15.14 -5.06 19.77
CA THR A 130 -14.84 -6.03 20.85
C THR A 130 -14.14 -5.41 22.05
N ALA A 131 -13.52 -4.23 21.88
CA ALA A 131 -13.00 -3.43 22.97
C ALA A 131 -13.12 -1.94 22.64
N GLY A 132 -13.18 -1.09 23.68
CA GLY A 132 -13.30 0.36 23.55
C GLY A 132 -12.48 1.09 24.62
N PRO A 133 -12.33 2.41 24.48
CA PRO A 133 -11.68 3.24 25.48
C PRO A 133 -12.46 3.21 26.81
N THR A 134 -11.72 3.13 27.90
CA THR A 134 -12.13 3.31 29.30
C THR A 134 -12.10 4.78 29.75
N GLY A 135 -11.46 5.67 28.99
CA GLY A 135 -11.47 7.11 29.21
C GLY A 135 -10.34 7.63 30.10
N HIS A 136 -9.21 6.91 30.20
CA HIS A 136 -8.02 7.36 30.93
C HIS A 136 -6.98 8.04 30.02
N SER A 137 -7.02 7.80 28.70
CA SER A 137 -6.15 8.45 27.72
C SER A 137 -6.73 8.49 26.31
N ARG A 138 -6.48 9.59 25.59
CA ARG A 138 -6.81 9.73 24.15
C ARG A 138 -6.02 8.80 23.23
N ASP A 139 -5.01 8.10 23.76
CA ASP A 139 -4.28 7.04 23.04
C ASP A 139 -4.92 5.66 23.19
N GLU A 140 -5.97 5.52 24.00
CA GLU A 140 -6.82 4.33 24.01
C GLU A 140 -7.54 4.14 22.68
N LYS A 141 -7.93 2.89 22.41
CA LYS A 141 -8.44 2.47 21.10
C LYS A 141 -9.84 1.87 21.21
N THR A 142 -10.66 2.14 20.20
CA THR A 142 -11.71 1.21 19.81
C THR A 142 -11.08 0.11 18.96
N ILE A 143 -11.34 -1.14 19.32
CA ILE A 143 -10.88 -2.32 18.56
C ILE A 143 -12.06 -2.89 17.81
N TYR A 144 -11.98 -2.80 16.49
CA TYR A 144 -12.85 -3.51 15.58
C TYR A 144 -12.23 -4.88 15.30
N THR A 145 -13.02 -5.94 15.33
CA THR A 145 -12.59 -7.32 15.14
C THR A 145 -13.42 -7.96 14.06
N SER A 146 -12.77 -8.64 13.13
CA SER A 146 -13.44 -9.56 12.22
C SER A 146 -12.81 -10.93 12.38
N VAL A 147 -13.64 -11.97 12.26
CA VAL A 147 -13.23 -13.38 12.31
C VAL A 147 -13.20 -13.93 10.88
N GLN A 148 -12.09 -14.55 10.48
CA GLN A 148 -11.88 -15.15 9.16
C GLN A 148 -11.73 -16.66 9.29
N SER A 149 -11.90 -17.39 8.17
CA SER A 149 -11.65 -18.84 8.10
C SER A 149 -10.25 -19.28 8.55
N TRP A 150 -9.27 -18.36 8.50
CA TRP A 150 -7.88 -18.58 8.89
C TRP A 150 -7.51 -18.05 10.28
N GLY A 151 -8.37 -17.28 10.95
CA GLY A 151 -8.03 -16.65 12.23
C GLY A 151 -8.82 -15.38 12.55
N ILE A 152 -8.19 -14.42 13.22
CA ILE A 152 -8.83 -13.19 13.69
C ILE A 152 -7.99 -11.97 13.28
N THR A 153 -8.66 -10.91 12.81
CA THR A 153 -8.03 -9.60 12.57
C THR A 153 -8.60 -8.56 13.52
N HIS A 154 -7.71 -7.88 14.27
CA HIS A 154 -8.04 -6.70 15.07
C HIS A 154 -7.59 -5.43 14.33
N LEU A 155 -8.42 -4.39 14.36
CA LEU A 155 -8.25 -3.12 13.64
C LEU A 155 -8.41 -1.99 14.67
N GLY A 156 -7.31 -1.29 14.98
CA GLY A 156 -7.25 -0.32 16.07
C GLY A 156 -7.50 1.11 15.62
N PHE A 157 -8.40 1.82 16.30
CA PHE A 157 -8.73 3.23 16.05
C PHE A 157 -8.60 4.04 17.35
N ARG A 158 -7.63 4.94 17.45
CA ARG A 158 -7.38 5.75 18.66
C ARG A 158 -8.45 6.82 18.88
N GLU A 159 -8.86 7.04 20.13
CA GLU A 159 -9.81 8.11 20.51
C GLU A 159 -9.34 9.52 20.08
N LYS A 160 -8.01 9.74 20.03
CA LYS A 160 -7.37 10.92 19.45
C LYS A 160 -7.82 11.24 18.01
N ASN A 161 -8.05 10.21 17.19
CA ASN A 161 -8.48 10.31 15.80
C ASN A 161 -9.30 9.06 15.41
N PRO A 162 -10.58 8.98 15.83
CA PRO A 162 -11.35 7.74 15.80
C PRO A 162 -11.79 7.31 14.39
N ASN A 163 -11.59 8.17 13.39
CA ASN A 163 -11.90 7.90 11.99
C ASN A 163 -10.71 7.31 11.23
N CYS A 164 -9.59 7.04 11.91
CA CYS A 164 -8.35 6.61 11.28
C CYS A 164 -7.78 5.37 11.95
N MET A 165 -7.60 4.30 11.16
CA MET A 165 -6.96 3.09 11.63
C MET A 165 -5.48 3.35 11.91
N THR A 166 -5.02 3.04 13.12
CA THR A 166 -3.63 3.22 13.55
C THR A 166 -2.81 1.95 13.54
N ASP A 167 -3.48 0.78 13.55
CA ASP A 167 -2.82 -0.51 13.64
C ASP A 167 -3.72 -1.67 13.24
N ILE A 168 -3.09 -2.76 12.78
CA ILE A 168 -3.73 -4.04 12.47
C ILE A 168 -3.01 -5.13 13.28
N THR A 169 -3.74 -6.10 13.83
CA THR A 169 -3.15 -7.35 14.34
C THR A 169 -3.82 -8.56 13.71
N ILE A 170 -3.02 -9.40 13.04
CA ILE A 170 -3.46 -10.65 12.39
C ILE A 170 -3.08 -11.82 13.31
N ARG A 171 -4.05 -12.63 13.74
CA ARG A 171 -3.89 -13.65 14.79
C ARG A 171 -4.29 -15.03 14.28
N SER A 172 -3.49 -16.04 14.62
CA SER A 172 -3.76 -17.47 14.36
C SER A 172 -4.68 -18.13 15.38
N GLU A 173 -5.55 -17.35 16.01
CA GLU A 173 -6.54 -17.84 16.98
C GLU A 173 -7.70 -18.52 16.23
N PRO A 174 -8.07 -19.77 16.55
CA PRO A 174 -9.15 -20.49 15.89
C PRO A 174 -10.51 -19.91 16.28
N ILE A 175 -11.42 -19.94 15.32
CA ILE A 175 -12.85 -19.65 15.50
C ILE A 175 -13.40 -20.53 16.64
N ARG A 176 -14.16 -19.92 17.56
CA ARG A 176 -14.91 -20.61 18.61
C ARG A 176 -16.40 -20.63 18.30
#